data_AF-A0A2D6W3U8-F1
#
_entry.id   AF-A0A2D6W3U8-F1
#
_cell.length_a   1.000
_cell.length_b   1.000
_cell.length_c   1.000
_cell.angle_alpha   90.00
_cell.angle_beta   90.00
_cell.angle_gamma   90.00
#
_symmetry.space_group_name_H-M   'P 1'
#
loop_
_entity.id
_entity.type
_entity.pdbx_description
1 polymer ?
#
loop_
_entity_poly.entity_id
_entity_poly.type
_entity_poly.pdbx_seq_one_letter_code
_entity_poly.pdbx_strand_id
1 'polypeptide(L)'
;MRLFNAKKGEAVLAVILIIIIIVIFLGWLVNVGTKECRSNSECRSDNYCGSDFTCHQIPVIEKTIVKNNLIVPSLIIGLAIVIAAIVLKSGKFRFGKKSQEQGYEQKHIKSFQKMP
;
A
#
# COMPACT_ATOMS: atom_id res chain seq x y z
N MET A 1 -6.75 -12.74 32.90
CA MET A 1 -5.71 -13.24 31.97
C MET A 1 -4.67 -13.99 32.79
N ARG A 2 -4.53 -15.31 32.57
CA ARG A 2 -3.77 -16.23 33.43
C ARG A 2 -2.25 -16.02 33.24
N LEU A 3 -1.58 -15.64 34.31
CA LEU A 3 -0.13 -15.42 34.44
C LEU A 3 0.52 -16.63 35.15
N PHE A 4 0.45 -17.81 34.54
CA PHE A 4 1.08 -19.02 35.07
C PHE A 4 1.80 -19.74 33.92
N ASN A 5 3.11 -19.47 33.72
CA ASN A 5 4.13 -20.34 33.09
C ASN A 5 5.46 -19.60 32.80
N ALA A 6 5.97 -18.81 33.75
CA ALA A 6 7.06 -17.84 33.55
C ALA A 6 8.48 -18.41 33.30
N LYS A 7 8.72 -19.74 33.32
CA LYS A 7 10.04 -20.32 32.97
C LYS A 7 10.08 -21.10 31.65
N LYS A 8 8.92 -21.59 31.17
CA LYS A 8 8.80 -22.27 29.86
C LYS A 8 8.28 -21.32 28.78
N GLY A 9 7.53 -20.29 29.18
CA GLY A 9 7.04 -19.25 28.28
C GLY A 9 8.16 -18.45 27.62
N GLU A 10 9.24 -18.15 28.34
CA GLU A 10 10.37 -17.39 27.77
C GLU A 10 11.12 -18.17 26.68
N ALA A 11 11.34 -19.47 26.88
CA ALA A 11 11.99 -20.30 25.87
C ALA A 11 11.13 -20.41 24.59
N VAL A 12 9.82 -20.59 24.74
CA VAL A 12 8.89 -20.64 23.60
C VAL A 12 8.82 -19.29 22.88
N LEU A 13 8.77 -18.19 23.63
CA LEU A 13 8.70 -16.84 23.07
C LEU A 13 10.00 -16.45 22.36
N ALA A 14 11.16 -16.85 22.90
CA ALA A 14 12.46 -16.69 22.24
C ALA A 14 12.55 -17.48 20.93
N VAL A 15 12.08 -18.74 20.91
CA VAL A 15 12.05 -19.56 19.69
C VAL A 15 11.15 -18.94 18.62
N ILE A 16 9.96 -18.45 18.99
CA ILE A 16 9.04 -17.78 18.06
C ILE A 16 9.68 -16.50 17.49
N LEU A 17 10.33 -15.69 18.33
CA LEU A 17 10.99 -14.47 17.92
C LEU A 17 12.14 -14.74 16.94
N ILE A 18 12.95 -15.78 17.18
CA ILE A 18 14.00 -16.22 16.27
C ILE A 18 13.42 -16.63 14.91
N ILE A 19 12.32 -17.39 14.90
CA ILE A 19 11.65 -17.80 13.65
C ILE A 19 11.18 -16.57 12.86
N ILE A 20 10.58 -15.58 13.53
CA ILE A 20 10.13 -14.33 12.88
C ILE A 20 11.31 -13.58 12.25
N ILE A 21 12.43 -13.45 12.96
CA ILE A 21 13.64 -12.82 12.43
C ILE A 21 14.13 -13.55 11.18
N ILE A 22 14.20 -14.89 11.23
CA ILE A 22 14.64 -15.71 10.09
C ILE A 22 13.71 -15.50 8.88
N VAL A 23 12.39 -15.49 9.08
CA VAL A 23 11.42 -15.29 7.98
C VAL A 23 11.57 -13.90 7.36
N ILE A 24 11.73 -12.86 8.18
CA ILE A 24 11.96 -11.49 7.68
C ILE A 24 13.29 -11.42 6.92
N PHE A 25 14.35 -12.03 7.45
CA PHE A 25 15.67 -12.02 6.84
C PHE A 25 15.69 -12.78 5.51
N LEU A 26 15.05 -13.95 5.43
CA LEU A 26 14.89 -14.72 4.19
C LEU A 26 14.03 -13.99 3.16
N GLY A 27 12.90 -13.41 3.58
CA GLY A 27 12.04 -12.62 2.69
C GLY A 27 12.77 -11.39 2.12
N TRP A 28 13.59 -10.74 2.94
CA TRP A 28 14.42 -9.63 2.50
C TRP A 28 15.55 -10.08 1.57
N LEU A 29 16.24 -11.19 1.89
CA LEU A 29 17.33 -11.74 1.07
C LEU A 29 16.85 -12.13 -0.34
N VAL A 30 15.68 -12.76 -0.44
CA VAL A 30 15.06 -13.10 -1.73
C VAL A 30 14.77 -11.83 -2.54
N ASN A 31 14.36 -10.75 -1.90
CA ASN A 31 14.05 -9.48 -2.59
C ASN A 31 15.30 -8.69 -3.03
N VAL A 32 16.48 -8.99 -2.48
CA VAL A 32 17.75 -8.36 -2.89
C VAL A 32 18.34 -9.04 -4.12
N GLY A 33 18.12 -10.35 -4.28
CA GLY A 33 18.70 -11.15 -5.37
C GLY A 33 17.95 -11.11 -6.71
N THR A 34 16.75 -10.55 -6.77
CA THR A 34 15.89 -10.60 -7.97
C THR A 34 16.00 -9.37 -8.87
N LYS A 35 16.96 -8.47 -8.61
CA LYS A 35 17.17 -7.28 -9.45
C LYS A 35 18.02 -7.64 -10.66
N GLU A 36 17.40 -7.74 -11.82
CA GLU A 36 18.05 -7.98 -13.11
C GLU A 36 18.61 -6.69 -13.74
N CYS A 37 18.00 -5.54 -13.44
CA CYS A 37 18.41 -4.25 -13.97
C CYS A 37 18.24 -3.11 -12.95
N ARG A 38 19.12 -2.11 -13.01
CA ARG A 38 19.01 -0.84 -12.29
C ARG A 38 18.75 0.35 -13.22
N SER A 39 19.07 0.19 -14.50
CA SER A 39 18.93 1.21 -15.54
C SER A 39 18.54 0.58 -16.87
N ASN A 40 17.91 1.37 -17.75
CA ASN A 40 17.51 0.88 -19.08
C ASN A 40 18.71 0.43 -19.94
N SER A 41 19.92 0.96 -19.69
CA SER A 41 21.15 0.56 -20.39
C SER A 41 21.63 -0.85 -20.06
N GLU A 42 21.15 -1.45 -18.97
CA GLU A 42 21.47 -2.83 -18.58
C GLU A 42 20.59 -3.86 -19.31
N CYS A 43 19.50 -3.39 -19.94
CA CYS A 43 18.60 -4.22 -20.73
C CYS A 43 18.97 -4.21 -22.23
N ARG A 44 18.50 -5.22 -22.96
CA ARG A 44 18.63 -5.31 -24.43
C ARG A 44 17.92 -4.11 -25.10
N SER A 45 18.31 -3.75 -26.33
CA SER A 45 17.83 -2.55 -27.03
C SER A 45 16.31 -2.46 -27.23
N ASP A 46 15.62 -3.59 -27.19
CA ASP A 46 14.18 -3.79 -27.32
C ASP A 46 13.44 -3.87 -25.97
N ASN A 47 14.17 -3.72 -24.85
CA ASN A 47 13.66 -3.87 -23.50
C ASN A 47 13.88 -2.59 -22.67
N TYR A 48 13.07 -2.39 -21.63
CA TYR A 48 13.22 -1.33 -20.63
C TYR A 48 13.28 -1.93 -19.22
N CYS A 49 13.93 -1.22 -18.29
CA CYS A 49 13.99 -1.66 -16.90
C CYS A 49 12.71 -1.26 -16.16
N GLY A 50 11.98 -2.25 -15.65
CA GLY A 50 10.75 -2.04 -14.88
C GLY A 50 11.02 -1.58 -13.44
N SER A 51 9.97 -1.10 -12.77
CA SER A 51 10.03 -0.72 -11.35
C SER A 51 10.22 -1.93 -10.42
N ASP A 52 9.99 -3.12 -10.93
CA ASP A 52 10.27 -4.42 -10.33
C ASP A 52 11.72 -4.86 -10.53
N PHE A 53 12.57 -4.01 -11.14
CA PHE A 53 13.97 -4.27 -11.44
C PHE A 53 14.19 -5.45 -12.40
N THR A 54 13.22 -5.73 -13.27
CA THR A 54 13.33 -6.74 -14.34
C THR A 54 13.27 -6.09 -15.72
N CYS A 55 13.86 -6.72 -16.74
CA CYS A 55 13.83 -6.19 -18.10
C CYS A 55 12.53 -6.61 -18.82
N HIS A 56 11.68 -5.65 -19.18
CA HIS A 56 10.44 -5.87 -19.92
C HIS A 56 10.59 -5.52 -21.39
N GLN A 57 9.94 -6.26 -22.28
CA GLN A 57 9.87 -5.86 -23.70
C GLN A 57 9.09 -4.56 -23.86
N ILE A 58 9.62 -3.65 -24.69
CA ILE A 58 8.91 -2.43 -25.05
C ILE A 58 7.68 -2.84 -25.84
N PRO A 59 6.45 -2.55 -25.36
CA PRO A 59 5.25 -2.92 -26.09
C PRO A 59 5.25 -2.14 -27.41
N VAL A 60 5.29 -2.86 -28.52
CA VAL A 60 4.88 -2.30 -29.81
C VAL A 60 3.42 -1.91 -29.66
N ILE A 61 3.15 -0.61 -29.66
CA ILE A 61 1.80 -0.05 -29.51
C ILE A 61 1.02 -0.39 -30.77
N GLU A 62 0.56 -1.63 -30.88
CA GLU A 62 -0.68 -1.87 -31.58
C GLU A 62 -1.71 -1.03 -30.84
N LYS A 63 -2.28 -0.05 -31.54
CA LYS A 63 -3.38 0.79 -31.05
C LYS A 63 -4.59 -0.10 -30.79
N THR A 64 -4.52 -0.93 -29.77
CA THR A 64 -5.69 -1.51 -29.15
C THR A 64 -6.37 -0.33 -28.50
N ILE A 65 -7.38 0.18 -29.19
CA ILE A 65 -8.42 0.98 -28.57
C ILE A 65 -9.03 0.03 -27.54
N VAL A 66 -8.42 -0.03 -26.35
CA VAL A 66 -8.99 -0.72 -25.21
C VAL A 66 -10.28 0.05 -25.00
N LYS A 67 -11.40 -0.55 -25.42
CA LYS A 67 -12.75 -0.06 -25.13
C LYS A 67 -12.93 -0.15 -23.63
N ASN A 68 -12.29 0.77 -22.91
CA ASN A 68 -12.41 0.90 -21.48
C ASN A 68 -13.82 1.42 -21.27
N ASN A 69 -14.76 0.49 -21.06
CA ASN A 69 -16.14 0.80 -20.79
C ASN A 69 -16.23 1.45 -19.41
N LEU A 70 -16.00 2.77 -19.37
CA LEU A 70 -16.12 3.63 -18.18
C LEU A 70 -17.57 3.74 -17.67
N ILE A 71 -18.51 3.10 -18.38
CA ILE A 71 -19.92 2.99 -18.01
C ILE A 71 -20.08 2.30 -16.66
N VAL A 72 -19.34 1.21 -16.42
CA VAL A 72 -19.43 0.47 -15.15
C VAL A 72 -18.91 1.29 -13.96
N PRO A 73 -17.70 1.86 -13.97
CA PRO A 73 -17.23 2.67 -12.85
C PRO A 73 -18.07 3.93 -12.63
N SER A 74 -18.56 4.59 -13.68
CA SER A 74 -19.43 5.76 -13.53
C SER A 74 -20.80 5.42 -12.92
N LEU A 75 -21.38 4.27 -13.25
CA LEU A 75 -22.64 3.79 -12.66
C LEU A 75 -22.50 3.55 -11.15
N ILE A 76 -21.38 2.94 -10.71
CA ILE A 76 -21.10 2.68 -9.29
C ILE A 76 -21.00 3.99 -8.50
N ILE A 77 -20.25 4.97 -9.03
CA ILE A 77 -20.09 6.28 -8.39
C ILE A 77 -21.43 7.02 -8.33
N GLY A 78 -22.21 7.00 -9.42
CA GLY A 78 -23.54 7.60 -9.46
C GLY A 78 -24.48 7.00 -8.41
N LEU A 79 -24.52 5.67 -8.29
CA LEU A 79 -25.36 4.97 -7.33
C LEU A 79 -24.97 5.30 -5.88
N ALA A 80 -23.66 5.38 -5.60
CA ALA A 80 -23.15 5.73 -4.28
C ALA A 80 -23.60 7.13 -3.83
N ILE A 81 -23.58 8.11 -4.74
CA ILE A 81 -24.02 9.49 -4.46
C ILE A 81 -25.52 9.53 -4.14
N VAL A 82 -26.34 8.82 -4.92
CA VAL A 82 -27.80 8.76 -4.69
C VAL A 82 -28.12 8.14 -3.34
N ILE A 83 -27.48 7.03 -3.00
CA ILE A 83 -27.66 6.36 -1.69
C ILE A 83 -27.23 7.30 -0.56
N ALA A 84 -26.06 7.94 -0.68
CA ALA A 84 -25.57 8.88 0.33
C ALA A 84 -26.56 10.04 0.56
N ALA A 85 -27.15 10.59 -0.51
CA ALA A 85 -28.15 11.66 -0.42
C ALA A 85 -29.43 11.19 0.29
N ILE A 86 -29.92 9.99 0.01
CA ILE A 86 -31.10 9.41 0.67
C ILE A 86 -30.82 9.17 2.16
N VAL A 87 -29.65 8.63 2.49
CA VAL A 87 -29.23 8.36 3.87
C VAL A 87 -29.12 9.65 4.67
N LEU A 88 -28.52 10.70 4.10
CA LEU A 88 -28.43 12.03 4.72
C LEU A 88 -29.83 12.65 4.91
N LYS A 89 -30.71 12.52 3.92
CA LYS A 89 -32.09 13.02 4.00
C LYS A 89 -32.92 12.31 5.07
N SER A 90 -32.66 11.03 5.35
CA SER A 90 -33.40 10.22 6.32
C SER A 90 -33.08 10.57 7.79
N GLY A 91 -32.11 11.47 8.05
CA GLY A 91 -31.88 12.07 9.39
C GLY A 91 -31.44 11.10 10.49
N LYS A 92 -31.32 9.80 10.21
CA LYS A 92 -30.95 8.76 11.20
C LYS A 92 -29.45 8.64 11.45
N PHE A 93 -28.62 9.32 10.67
CA PHE A 93 -27.17 9.36 10.89
C PHE A 93 -26.79 10.58 11.71
N ARG A 94 -26.63 10.38 13.03
CA ARG A 94 -25.79 11.26 13.84
C ARG A 94 -24.36 11.08 13.35
N PHE A 95 -23.93 11.92 12.39
CA PHE A 95 -22.52 12.08 12.08
C PHE A 95 -21.82 12.52 13.37
N GLY A 96 -21.23 11.55 14.08
CA GLY A 96 -20.28 11.82 15.14
C GLY A 96 -19.17 12.65 14.51
N LYS A 97 -19.14 13.95 14.80
CA LYS A 97 -18.07 14.86 14.42
C LYS A 97 -16.74 14.31 14.94
N LYS A 98 -16.03 13.53 14.12
CA LYS A 98 -14.62 13.17 14.31
C LYS A 98 -13.83 13.23 12.99
N SER A 99 -14.21 14.11 12.08
CA SER A 99 -13.34 14.54 10.97
C SER A 99 -12.72 15.90 11.26
N GLN A 100 -11.93 15.98 12.35
CA GLN A 100 -11.05 17.12 12.60
C GLN A 100 -9.61 16.73 12.99
N GLU A 101 -9.24 15.45 12.91
CA GLU A 101 -7.90 15.01 13.33
C GLU A 101 -6.89 14.87 12.17
N GLN A 102 -7.32 14.79 10.92
CA GLN A 102 -6.41 14.70 9.77
C GLN A 102 -5.91 16.05 9.23
N GLY A 103 -6.40 17.18 9.77
CA GLY A 103 -5.93 18.53 9.41
C GLY A 103 -4.82 19.09 10.31
N TYR A 104 -4.47 18.41 11.40
CA TYR A 104 -3.53 18.94 12.40
C TYR A 104 -2.07 18.50 12.17
N GLU A 105 -1.84 17.37 11.50
CA GLU A 105 -0.47 16.89 11.24
C GLU A 105 0.31 17.80 10.28
N GLN A 106 -0.38 18.47 9.35
CA GLN A 106 0.27 19.36 8.39
C GLN A 106 0.77 20.68 9.00
N LYS A 107 0.30 21.07 10.21
CA LYS A 107 0.80 22.26 10.91
C LYS A 107 2.08 21.99 11.72
N HIS A 108 2.31 20.75 12.18
CA HIS A 108 3.49 20.42 13.00
C HIS A 108 4.79 20.27 12.19
N ILE A 109 4.70 19.91 10.90
CA ILE A 109 5.88 19.80 10.03
C ILE A 109 6.46 21.19 9.68
N LYS A 110 5.61 22.22 9.58
CA LYS A 110 6.06 23.58 9.24
C LYS A 110 6.78 24.31 10.38
N SER A 111 6.64 23.86 11.62
CA SER A 111 7.36 24.46 12.77
C SER A 111 8.77 23.90 12.98
N PHE A 112 9.12 22.76 12.38
CA PHE A 112 10.47 22.18 12.47
C PHE A 112 11.44 22.68 11.39
N GLN A 113 10.94 23.28 10.31
CA GLN A 113 11.76 23.75 9.19
C GLN A 113 12.23 25.21 9.35
N LYS A 114 12.01 25.81 10.52
CA LYS A 114 12.36 27.21 10.80
C LYS A 114 13.16 27.33 12.10
N MET A 115 14.28 26.62 12.17
CA MET A 115 15.39 26.99 13.05
C MET A 115 16.66 27.14 12.19
N PRO A 116 17.27 28.34 12.18
CA PRO A 116 18.56 28.58 11.52
C PRO A 116 19.72 27.94 12.28
#